data_AF-A0A1I3HCT4-F1
#
_entry.id   AF-A0A1I3HCT4-F1
#
_cell.length_a   1.000
_cell.length_b   1.000
_cell.length_c   1.000
_cell.angle_alpha   90.00
_cell.angle_beta   90.00
_cell.angle_gamma   90.00
#
_symmetry.space_group_name_H-M   'P 1'
#
loop_
_entity.id
_entity.type
_entity.pdbx_description
1 polymer ?
#
loop_
_entity_poly.entity_id
_entity_poly.type
_entity_poly.pdbx_seq_one_letter_code
_entity_poly.pdbx_strand_id
1 'polypeptide(L)'
;MQVVDDYDAEELFDEIEFGARADKAEAHEKIGWSIPVGEHGRVLFLKAAAEHWAMRDDLAHARELLAEIADGPDEGVLSVRAIQLTIALREDDTAEAEALLAQLLADFRKDLVTTSTCHFVGDCLQHAGELKKAHRWFTLPLSNVDPDEDLDDLEEMCVVARAGVRRQLGLPHDRYDAVADEIEALREA
;
A
#
# COMPACT_ATOMS: atom_id res chain seq x y z
N MET A 1 -8.88 -16.52 27.72
CA MET A 1 -8.34 -15.50 26.81
C MET A 1 -6.91 -15.91 26.56
N GLN A 2 -6.64 -16.46 25.38
CA GLN A 2 -5.32 -16.98 25.03
C GLN A 2 -4.52 -15.77 24.54
N VAL A 3 -3.39 -15.50 25.21
CA VAL A 3 -2.46 -14.45 24.77
C VAL A 3 -1.79 -15.00 23.51
N VAL A 4 -1.98 -14.32 22.39
CA VAL A 4 -1.27 -14.63 21.14
C VAL A 4 0.19 -14.23 21.37
N ASP A 5 1.11 -15.19 21.27
CA ASP A 5 2.55 -14.93 21.28
C ASP A 5 2.96 -14.31 19.93
N ASP A 6 4.03 -13.51 19.85
CA ASP A 6 4.40 -12.81 18.60
C ASP A 6 4.66 -13.77 17.43
N TYR A 7 5.15 -14.98 17.71
CA TYR A 7 5.34 -16.05 16.72
C TYR A 7 4.04 -16.65 16.17
N ASP A 8 2.90 -16.43 16.84
CA ASP A 8 1.56 -16.90 16.48
C ASP A 8 0.79 -15.82 15.68
N ALA A 9 1.23 -14.56 15.72
CA ALA A 9 0.53 -13.44 15.10
C ALA A 9 0.58 -13.47 13.56
N GLU A 10 1.73 -13.75 12.96
CA GLU A 10 1.88 -13.82 11.50
C GLU A 10 1.18 -15.05 10.91
N GLU A 11 1.30 -16.23 11.52
CA GLU A 11 0.63 -17.44 11.06
C GLU A 11 -0.89 -17.29 11.11
N LEU A 12 -1.41 -16.71 12.21
CA LEU A 12 -2.83 -16.41 12.34
C LEU A 12 -3.30 -15.32 11.38
N PHE A 13 -2.45 -14.33 11.10
CA PHE A 13 -2.73 -13.31 10.10
C PHE A 13 -2.91 -13.95 8.71
N ASP A 14 -1.95 -14.78 8.30
CA ASP A 14 -1.95 -15.47 7.02
C ASP A 14 -3.14 -16.43 6.88
N GLU A 15 -3.53 -17.14 7.95
CA GLU A 15 -4.71 -18.00 7.95
C GLU A 15 -5.98 -17.21 7.61
N ILE A 16 -6.11 -15.98 8.12
CA ILE A 16 -7.26 -15.13 7.85
C ILE A 16 -7.16 -14.48 6.47
N GLU A 17 -6.00 -13.92 6.13
CA GLU A 17 -5.83 -13.16 4.88
C GLU A 17 -5.84 -14.07 3.66
N PHE A 18 -5.22 -15.24 3.71
CA PHE A 18 -5.20 -16.16 2.56
C PHE A 18 -6.30 -17.23 2.66
N GLY A 19 -7.01 -17.30 3.78
CA GLY A 19 -8.17 -18.16 3.95
C GLY A 19 -9.38 -17.73 3.10
N ALA A 20 -10.18 -18.71 2.68
CA ALA A 20 -11.45 -18.49 1.98
C ALA A 20 -12.56 -18.04 2.94
N ARG A 21 -12.39 -16.88 3.55
CA ARG A 21 -13.30 -16.29 4.55
C ARG A 21 -14.04 -15.08 3.99
N ALA A 22 -15.33 -14.98 4.32
CA ALA A 22 -16.13 -13.79 3.99
C ALA A 22 -16.04 -12.71 5.08
N ASP A 23 -15.69 -13.09 6.32
CA ASP A 23 -15.68 -12.27 7.53
C ASP A 23 -14.28 -11.78 7.92
N LYS A 24 -13.39 -11.55 6.94
CA LYS A 24 -11.99 -11.17 7.20
C LYS A 24 -11.87 -9.90 8.05
N ALA A 25 -12.67 -8.87 7.75
CA ALA A 25 -12.66 -7.61 8.49
C ALA A 25 -12.91 -7.83 9.98
N GLU A 26 -13.98 -8.56 10.31
CA GLU A 26 -14.39 -8.89 11.66
C GLU A 26 -13.39 -9.80 12.37
N ALA A 27 -12.82 -10.78 11.66
CA ALA A 27 -11.87 -11.73 12.19
C ALA A 27 -10.57 -11.03 12.62
N HIS A 28 -10.00 -10.20 11.74
CA HIS A 28 -8.80 -9.41 12.06
C HIS A 28 -9.08 -8.42 13.20
N GLU A 29 -10.21 -7.71 13.14
CA GLU A 29 -10.57 -6.72 14.17
C GLU A 29 -10.66 -7.36 15.56
N LYS A 30 -11.34 -8.52 15.65
CA LYS A 30 -11.47 -9.26 16.90
C LYS A 30 -10.12 -9.64 17.52
N ILE A 31 -9.16 -10.07 16.70
CA ILE A 31 -7.82 -10.42 17.18
C ILE A 31 -7.05 -9.17 17.57
N GLY A 32 -7.05 -8.13 16.72
CA GLY A 32 -6.38 -6.87 17.00
C GLY A 32 -6.82 -6.25 18.33
N TRP A 33 -8.12 -6.25 18.63
CA TRP A 33 -8.64 -5.77 19.92
C TRP A 33 -8.26 -6.63 21.12
N SER A 34 -7.90 -7.91 20.90
CA SER A 34 -7.44 -8.80 21.96
C SER A 34 -5.97 -8.62 22.33
N ILE A 35 -5.20 -7.97 21.45
CA ILE A 35 -3.77 -7.70 21.63
C ILE A 35 -3.58 -6.33 22.32
N PRO A 36 -2.68 -6.20 23.32
CA PRO A 36 -2.42 -4.94 24.00
C PRO A 36 -1.98 -3.81 23.08
N VAL A 37 -2.27 -2.57 23.50
CA VAL A 37 -1.81 -1.36 22.79
C VAL A 37 -0.29 -1.27 22.81
N GLY A 38 0.30 -0.94 21.67
CA GLY A 38 1.75 -0.82 21.49
C GLY A 38 2.44 -2.09 20.97
N GLU A 39 1.75 -3.23 20.97
CA GLU A 39 2.27 -4.48 20.43
C GLU A 39 2.15 -4.53 18.89
N HIS A 40 3.15 -5.10 18.23
CA HIS A 40 3.21 -5.20 16.77
C HIS A 40 1.97 -5.89 16.18
N GLY A 41 1.57 -7.03 16.76
CA GLY A 41 0.41 -7.78 16.30
C GLY A 41 -0.88 -6.95 16.27
N ARG A 42 -1.08 -6.02 17.20
CA ARG A 42 -2.26 -5.14 17.20
C ARG A 42 -2.30 -4.28 15.95
N VAL A 43 -1.19 -3.68 15.57
CA VAL A 43 -1.08 -2.85 14.35
C VAL A 43 -1.34 -3.71 13.12
N LEU A 44 -0.71 -4.88 13.03
CA LEU A 44 -0.88 -5.82 11.93
C LEU A 44 -2.37 -6.17 11.70
N PHE A 45 -3.06 -6.61 12.75
CA PHE A 45 -4.46 -7.03 12.67
C PHE A 45 -5.43 -5.87 12.46
N LEU A 46 -5.33 -4.76 13.21
CA LEU A 46 -6.26 -3.64 13.05
C LEU A 46 -6.08 -2.93 11.71
N LYS A 47 -4.86 -2.92 11.15
CA LYS A 47 -4.60 -2.42 9.79
C LYS A 47 -5.33 -3.25 8.74
N ALA A 48 -5.17 -4.57 8.75
CA ALA A 48 -5.86 -5.43 7.77
C ALA A 48 -7.38 -5.37 7.95
N ALA A 49 -7.87 -5.29 9.19
CA ALA A 49 -9.29 -5.04 9.42
C ALA A 49 -9.76 -3.75 8.74
N ALA A 50 -9.02 -2.65 8.90
CA ALA A 50 -9.34 -1.38 8.25
C ALA A 50 -9.33 -1.48 6.71
N GLU A 51 -8.37 -2.20 6.13
CA GLU A 51 -8.34 -2.46 4.67
C GLU A 51 -9.60 -3.20 4.20
N HIS A 52 -9.98 -4.29 4.87
CA HIS A 52 -11.18 -5.06 4.50
C HIS A 52 -12.47 -4.27 4.72
N TRP A 53 -12.57 -3.46 5.77
CA TRP A 53 -13.70 -2.55 5.97
C TRP A 53 -13.77 -1.49 4.86
N ALA A 54 -12.63 -0.91 4.48
CA ALA A 54 -12.57 0.03 3.37
C ALA A 54 -12.97 -0.64 2.04
N MET A 55 -12.56 -1.87 1.77
CA MET A 55 -12.98 -2.63 0.57
C MET A 55 -14.50 -2.84 0.50
N ARG A 56 -15.18 -2.85 1.66
CA ARG A 56 -16.65 -2.93 1.78
C ARG A 56 -17.34 -1.57 1.84
N ASP A 57 -16.61 -0.48 1.59
CA ASP A 57 -17.10 0.91 1.61
C ASP A 57 -17.51 1.43 3.00
N ASP A 58 -17.12 0.75 4.08
CA ASP A 58 -17.27 1.27 5.45
C ASP A 58 -16.03 2.09 5.85
N LEU A 59 -15.92 3.26 5.21
CA LEU A 59 -14.75 4.15 5.36
C LEU A 59 -14.65 4.74 6.76
N ALA A 60 -15.78 5.07 7.39
CA ALA A 60 -15.81 5.65 8.73
C ALA A 60 -15.20 4.68 9.75
N HIS A 61 -15.62 3.42 9.73
CA HIS A 61 -15.09 2.40 10.65
C HIS A 61 -13.61 2.09 10.37
N ALA A 62 -13.21 2.03 9.09
CA ALA A 62 -11.81 1.90 8.72
C ALA A 62 -10.93 3.04 9.30
N ARG A 63 -11.42 4.29 9.27
CA ARG A 63 -10.70 5.44 9.87
C ARG A 63 -10.57 5.34 11.37
N GLU A 64 -11.63 4.90 12.07
CA GLU A 64 -11.60 4.68 13.51
C GLU A 64 -10.50 3.68 13.89
N LEU A 65 -10.42 2.55 13.18
CA LEU A 65 -9.38 1.55 13.40
C LEU A 65 -7.96 2.07 13.11
N LEU A 66 -7.78 2.85 12.04
CA LEU A 66 -6.46 3.43 11.69
C LEU A 66 -6.01 4.49 12.71
N ALA A 67 -6.95 5.27 13.27
CA ALA A 67 -6.65 6.26 14.31
C ALA A 67 -6.11 5.60 15.59
N GLU A 68 -6.61 4.41 15.94
CA GLU A 68 -6.16 3.64 17.10
C GLU A 68 -4.72 3.12 16.99
N ILE A 69 -4.18 3.02 15.76
CA ILE A 69 -2.84 2.48 15.50
C ILE A 69 -1.89 3.50 14.86
N ALA A 70 -2.29 4.78 14.79
CA ALA A 70 -1.52 5.84 14.14
C ALA A 70 -0.13 6.06 14.78
N ASP A 71 -0.03 5.84 16.10
CA ASP A 71 1.20 5.95 16.89
C ASP A 71 1.82 4.58 17.25
N GLY A 72 1.41 3.52 16.54
CA GLY A 72 1.95 2.17 16.75
C GLY A 72 3.43 2.02 16.36
N PRO A 73 4.07 0.87 16.68
CA PRO A 73 5.45 0.59 16.30
C PRO A 73 5.73 0.83 14.80
N ASP A 74 6.92 1.37 14.51
CA ASP A 74 7.31 2.03 13.25
C ASP A 74 7.02 1.22 11.97
N GLU A 75 7.07 -0.11 12.01
CA GLU A 75 6.95 -0.97 10.83
C GLU A 75 5.57 -0.89 10.16
N GLY A 76 4.51 -0.56 10.92
CA GLY A 76 3.15 -0.41 10.39
C GLY A 76 2.81 0.99 9.88
N VAL A 77 3.54 2.02 10.31
CA VAL A 77 3.14 3.44 10.17
C VAL A 77 3.01 3.87 8.70
N LEU A 78 3.91 3.42 7.83
CA LEU A 78 3.88 3.78 6.42
C LEU A 78 2.73 3.11 5.67
N SER A 79 2.44 1.84 5.98
CA SER A 79 1.28 1.15 5.43
C SER A 79 -0.04 1.76 5.93
N VAL A 80 -0.12 2.17 7.21
CA VAL A 80 -1.26 2.89 7.78
C VAL A 80 -1.50 4.21 7.03
N ARG A 81 -0.46 5.03 6.84
CA ARG A 81 -0.57 6.29 6.06
C ARG A 81 -1.02 6.06 4.62
N ALA A 82 -0.58 4.97 4.00
CA ALA A 82 -0.97 4.66 2.63
C ALA A 82 -2.45 4.29 2.53
N ILE A 83 -3.00 3.53 3.50
CA ILE A 83 -4.43 3.22 3.56
C ILE A 83 -5.25 4.48 3.88
N GLN A 84 -4.78 5.32 4.81
CA GLN A 84 -5.39 6.62 5.09
C GLN A 84 -5.47 7.49 3.82
N LEU A 85 -4.43 7.45 2.98
CA LEU A 85 -4.43 8.15 1.69
C LEU A 85 -5.51 7.59 0.76
N THR A 86 -5.65 6.27 0.66
CA THR A 86 -6.73 5.64 -0.13
C THR A 86 -8.10 6.11 0.32
N ILE A 87 -8.33 6.17 1.63
CA ILE A 87 -9.61 6.63 2.20
C ILE A 87 -9.83 8.11 1.87
N ALA A 88 -8.85 8.98 2.13
CA ALA A 88 -8.95 10.41 1.86
C ALA A 88 -9.24 10.69 0.37
N LEU A 89 -8.62 9.96 -0.54
CA LEU A 89 -8.89 10.07 -1.98
C LEU A 89 -10.32 9.63 -2.35
N ARG A 90 -10.86 8.58 -1.70
CA ARG A 90 -12.24 8.11 -1.95
C ARG A 90 -13.30 9.04 -1.39
N GLU A 91 -13.00 9.75 -0.31
CA GLU A 91 -13.88 10.76 0.29
C GLU A 91 -13.73 12.15 -0.36
N ASP A 92 -12.92 12.28 -1.41
CA ASP A 92 -12.53 13.56 -2.02
C ASP A 92 -11.91 14.57 -1.02
N ASP A 93 -11.36 14.10 0.12
CA ASP A 93 -10.65 14.93 1.10
C ASP A 93 -9.25 15.26 0.59
N THR A 94 -9.20 16.23 -0.33
CA THR A 94 -7.97 16.68 -0.97
C THR A 94 -6.97 17.25 0.04
N ALA A 95 -7.43 17.86 1.14
CA ALA A 95 -6.54 18.47 2.11
C ALA A 95 -5.77 17.41 2.90
N GLU A 96 -6.47 16.36 3.35
CA GLU A 96 -5.85 15.23 4.02
C GLU A 96 -4.96 14.41 3.08
N ALA A 97 -5.42 14.14 1.85
CA ALA A 97 -4.63 13.43 0.85
C ALA A 97 -3.29 14.13 0.56
N GLU A 98 -3.29 15.45 0.36
CA GLU A 98 -2.05 16.22 0.15
C GLU A 98 -1.14 16.22 1.38
N ALA A 99 -1.70 16.28 2.59
CA ALA A 99 -0.92 16.21 3.82
C ALA A 99 -0.23 14.84 3.97
N LEU A 100 -0.93 13.74 3.70
CA LEU A 100 -0.40 12.38 3.73
C LEU A 100 0.68 12.17 2.65
N LEU A 101 0.44 12.64 1.41
CA LEU A 101 1.44 12.59 0.34
C LEU A 101 2.71 13.35 0.69
N ALA A 102 2.58 14.52 1.34
CA ALA A 102 3.73 15.30 1.78
C ALA A 102 4.54 14.58 2.87
N GLN A 103 3.87 13.90 3.80
CA GLN A 103 4.52 13.08 4.83
C GLN A 103 5.25 11.88 4.21
N LEU A 104 4.57 11.11 3.36
CA LEU A 104 5.15 9.95 2.68
C LEU A 104 6.37 10.36 1.83
N LEU A 105 6.30 11.50 1.13
CA LEU A 105 7.45 12.01 0.37
C LEU A 105 8.61 12.45 1.28
N ALA A 106 8.32 13.00 2.46
CA ALA A 106 9.34 13.35 3.44
C ALA A 106 10.01 12.10 4.03
N ASP A 107 9.26 11.03 4.23
CA ASP A 107 9.77 9.74 4.72
C ASP A 107 10.56 8.99 3.63
N PHE A 108 10.13 9.08 2.37
CA PHE A 108 10.91 8.55 1.23
C PHE A 108 12.30 9.18 1.16
N ARG A 109 12.42 10.50 1.39
CA ARG A 109 13.73 11.19 1.41
C ARG A 109 14.64 10.79 2.57
N LYS A 110 14.11 10.09 3.57
CA LYS A 110 14.86 9.53 4.70
C LYS A 110 15.10 8.03 4.53
N ASP A 111 14.83 7.49 3.33
CA ASP A 111 14.94 6.07 3.00
C ASP A 111 14.06 5.16 3.88
N LEU A 112 12.92 5.69 4.36
CA LEU A 112 11.96 4.91 5.15
C LEU A 112 10.90 4.23 4.29
N VAL A 113 10.60 4.77 3.11
CA VAL A 113 9.55 4.27 2.22
C VAL A 113 10.11 3.26 1.23
N THR A 114 9.53 2.05 1.22
CA THR A 114 9.92 0.95 0.34
C THR A 114 9.38 1.11 -1.09
N THR A 115 9.96 0.36 -2.04
CA THR A 115 9.44 0.24 -3.42
C THR A 115 7.97 -0.20 -3.43
N SER A 116 7.61 -1.19 -2.61
CA SER A 116 6.22 -1.66 -2.47
C SER A 116 5.26 -0.56 -1.99
N THR A 117 5.68 0.27 -1.04
CA THR A 117 4.88 1.41 -0.58
C THR A 117 4.74 2.46 -1.68
N CYS A 118 5.81 2.75 -2.43
CA CYS A 118 5.75 3.65 -3.59
C CYS A 118 4.77 3.15 -4.65
N HIS A 119 4.80 1.85 -4.96
CA HIS A 119 3.87 1.22 -5.88
C HIS A 119 2.43 1.37 -5.41
N PHE A 120 2.13 0.99 -4.17
CA PHE A 120 0.79 1.08 -3.60
C PHE A 120 0.24 2.52 -3.61
N VAL A 121 1.06 3.51 -3.25
CA VAL A 121 0.67 4.93 -3.33
C VAL A 121 0.39 5.34 -4.78
N GLY A 122 1.23 4.89 -5.73
CA GLY A 122 1.01 5.08 -7.16
C GLY A 122 -0.33 4.53 -7.64
N ASP A 123 -0.67 3.31 -7.24
CA ASP A 123 -1.94 2.65 -7.59
C ASP A 123 -3.15 3.42 -7.03
N CYS A 124 -3.07 3.87 -5.78
CA CYS A 124 -4.14 4.65 -5.16
C CYS A 124 -4.41 5.94 -5.96
N LEU A 125 -3.34 6.65 -6.33
CA LEU A 125 -3.43 7.87 -7.13
C LEU A 125 -3.94 7.61 -8.55
N GLN A 126 -3.53 6.51 -9.17
CA GLN A 126 -4.00 6.13 -10.49
C GLN A 126 -5.50 5.86 -10.48
N HIS A 127 -6.00 5.08 -9.50
CA HIS A 127 -7.42 4.80 -9.34
C HIS A 127 -8.25 6.07 -9.07
N ALA A 128 -7.68 7.03 -8.34
CA ALA A 128 -8.28 8.34 -8.11
C ALA A 128 -8.21 9.30 -9.33
N GLY A 129 -7.57 8.89 -10.44
CA GLY A 129 -7.41 9.72 -11.63
C GLY A 129 -6.30 10.77 -11.55
N GLU A 130 -5.51 10.77 -10.48
CA GLU A 130 -4.37 11.68 -10.23
C GLU A 130 -3.11 11.23 -10.99
N LEU A 131 -3.25 10.98 -12.30
CA LEU A 131 -2.26 10.28 -13.13
C LEU A 131 -0.85 10.90 -13.08
N LYS A 132 -0.73 12.23 -13.00
CA LYS A 132 0.59 12.88 -12.89
C LYS A 132 1.30 12.55 -11.59
N LYS A 133 0.56 12.48 -10.48
CA LYS A 133 1.10 12.09 -9.17
C LYS A 133 1.40 10.59 -9.15
N ALA A 134 0.51 9.76 -9.70
CA ALA A 134 0.73 8.33 -9.84
C ALA A 134 2.04 8.03 -10.59
N HIS A 135 2.23 8.62 -11.78
CA HIS A 135 3.48 8.48 -12.55
C HIS A 135 4.73 8.86 -11.74
N ARG A 136 4.65 9.94 -10.96
CA ARG A 136 5.76 10.35 -10.09
C ARG A 136 6.07 9.27 -9.07
N TRP A 137 5.07 8.73 -8.38
CA TRP A 137 5.25 7.72 -7.34
C TRP A 137 5.80 6.40 -7.87
N PHE A 138 5.34 5.94 -9.04
CA PHE A 138 5.95 4.77 -9.70
C PHE A 138 7.39 5.02 -10.16
N THR A 139 7.78 6.27 -10.42
CA THR A 139 9.14 6.61 -10.87
C THR A 139 10.12 6.81 -9.72
N LEU A 140 9.66 7.15 -8.51
CA LEU A 140 10.53 7.43 -7.35
C LEU A 140 11.51 6.29 -7.03
N PRO A 141 11.07 5.02 -6.86
CA PRO A 141 11.99 3.94 -6.51
C PRO A 141 12.96 3.59 -7.65
N LEU A 142 12.61 3.93 -8.89
CA LEU A 142 13.42 3.65 -10.09
C LEU A 142 14.53 4.67 -10.36
N SER A 143 14.68 5.68 -9.50
CA SER A 143 15.59 6.81 -9.75
C SER A 143 17.07 6.43 -9.89
N ASN A 144 17.49 5.30 -9.32
CA ASN A 144 18.85 4.76 -9.41
C ASN A 144 18.91 3.36 -10.04
N VAL A 145 17.80 2.91 -10.64
CA VAL A 145 17.70 1.62 -11.32
C VAL A 145 18.13 1.82 -12.78
N ASP A 146 18.94 0.90 -13.33
CA ASP A 146 19.20 0.85 -14.77
C ASP A 146 18.19 -0.10 -15.41
N PRO A 147 17.34 0.35 -16.34
CA PRO A 147 16.36 -0.53 -16.98
C PRO A 147 16.98 -1.66 -17.82
N ASP A 148 18.28 -1.63 -18.11
CA ASP A 148 18.95 -2.72 -18.85
C ASP A 148 19.50 -3.83 -17.93
N GLU A 149 19.38 -3.69 -16.61
CA GLU A 149 19.76 -4.72 -15.63
C GLU A 149 18.53 -5.56 -15.20
N ASP A 150 18.79 -6.69 -14.56
CA ASP A 150 17.72 -7.54 -14.01
C ASP A 150 17.00 -6.79 -12.89
N LEU A 151 15.71 -6.54 -13.10
CA LEU A 151 14.83 -5.92 -12.11
C LEU A 151 14.34 -6.94 -11.08
N ASP A 152 14.16 -6.51 -9.84
CA ASP A 152 13.39 -7.31 -8.88
C ASP A 152 11.87 -7.23 -9.14
N ASP A 153 11.10 -8.14 -8.52
CA ASP A 153 9.64 -8.21 -8.71
C ASP A 153 8.92 -6.89 -8.40
N LEU A 154 9.38 -6.12 -7.40
CA LEU A 154 8.75 -4.87 -6.99
C LEU A 154 9.11 -3.71 -7.94
N GLU A 155 10.32 -3.73 -8.48
CA GLU A 155 10.78 -2.82 -9.53
C GLU A 155 10.02 -3.09 -10.83
N GLU A 156 9.86 -4.35 -11.24
CA GLU A 156 9.03 -4.75 -12.38
C GLU A 156 7.59 -4.21 -12.24
N MET A 157 6.99 -4.39 -11.06
CA MET A 157 5.65 -3.87 -10.77
C MET A 157 5.59 -2.35 -11.00
N CYS A 158 6.56 -1.59 -10.47
CA CYS A 158 6.64 -0.14 -10.69
C CYS A 158 6.82 0.21 -12.16
N VAL A 159 7.64 -0.53 -12.91
CA VAL A 159 7.91 -0.29 -14.34
C VAL A 159 6.64 -0.50 -15.18
N VAL A 160 5.92 -1.60 -14.96
CA VAL A 160 4.67 -1.89 -15.67
C VAL A 160 3.59 -0.85 -15.34
N ALA A 161 3.38 -0.55 -14.06
CA ALA A 161 2.39 0.43 -13.64
C ALA A 161 2.71 1.84 -14.18
N ARG A 162 3.98 2.24 -14.13
CA ARG A 162 4.49 3.48 -14.72
C ARG A 162 4.17 3.55 -16.22
N ALA A 163 4.48 2.51 -16.99
CA ALA A 163 4.24 2.47 -18.43
C ALA A 163 2.73 2.61 -18.74
N GLY A 164 1.88 1.94 -17.97
CA GLY A 164 0.42 2.08 -18.03
C GLY A 164 -0.05 3.53 -17.84
N VAL A 165 0.45 4.23 -16.81
CA VAL A 165 0.09 5.64 -16.57
C VAL A 165 0.63 6.56 -17.65
N ARG A 166 1.84 6.32 -18.16
CA ARG A 166 2.44 7.14 -19.23
C ARG A 166 1.66 7.08 -20.52
N ARG A 167 1.16 5.89 -20.89
CA ARG A 167 0.24 5.70 -22.02
C ARG A 167 -1.03 6.53 -21.84
N GLN A 168 -1.63 6.51 -20.65
CA GLN A 168 -2.82 7.32 -20.34
C GLN A 168 -2.54 8.84 -20.39
N LEU A 169 -1.33 9.27 -20.02
CA LEU A 169 -0.90 10.66 -20.10
C LEU A 169 -0.47 11.10 -21.51
N GLY A 170 -0.37 10.17 -22.48
CA GLY A 170 0.10 10.45 -23.84
C GLY A 170 1.58 10.84 -23.92
N LEU A 171 2.40 10.36 -22.99
CA LEU A 171 3.83 10.64 -22.98
C LEU A 171 4.57 9.81 -24.03
N PRO A 172 5.68 10.32 -24.62
CA PRO A 172 6.49 9.54 -25.56
C PRO A 172 7.10 8.31 -24.90
N HIS A 173 7.11 7.18 -25.60
CA HIS A 173 7.70 5.91 -25.14
C HIS A 173 9.19 6.07 -24.80
N ASP A 174 9.63 5.49 -23.68
CA ASP A 174 11.02 5.49 -23.22
C ASP A 174 11.58 4.09 -22.90
N ARG A 175 12.82 4.03 -22.41
CA ARG A 175 13.53 2.75 -22.13
C ARG A 175 12.77 1.88 -21.12
N TYR A 176 12.19 2.47 -20.09
CA TYR A 176 11.39 1.73 -19.11
C TYR A 176 10.08 1.22 -19.71
N ASP A 177 9.48 1.99 -20.62
CA ASP A 177 8.29 1.53 -21.34
C ASP A 177 8.61 0.30 -22.23
N ALA A 178 9.82 0.22 -22.82
CA ALA A 178 10.25 -0.96 -23.58
C ALA A 178 10.40 -2.21 -22.68
N VAL A 179 10.99 -2.05 -21.49
CA VAL A 179 11.11 -3.14 -20.51
C VAL A 179 9.75 -3.61 -20.04
N ALA A 180 8.80 -2.69 -19.81
CA ALA A 180 7.42 -3.05 -19.47
C ALA A 180 6.76 -3.90 -20.56
N ASP A 181 6.94 -3.54 -21.83
CA ASP A 181 6.41 -4.30 -22.97
C ASP A 181 7.01 -5.73 -23.02
N GLU A 182 8.29 -5.91 -22.69
CA GLU A 182 8.97 -7.21 -22.62
C GLU A 182 8.45 -8.07 -21.46
N ILE A 183 8.28 -7.49 -20.27
CA ILE A 183 7.71 -8.16 -19.09
C ILE A 183 6.28 -8.64 -19.38
N GLU A 184 5.43 -7.78 -19.96
CA GLU A 184 4.05 -8.13 -20.32
C GLU A 184 4.04 -9.29 -21.33
N ALA A 185 4.89 -9.26 -22.36
CA ALA A 185 4.99 -10.33 -23.35
C ALA A 185 5.42 -11.68 -22.77
N LEU A 186 6.32 -11.69 -21.77
CA LEU A 186 6.75 -12.91 -21.08
C LEU A 186 5.64 -13.52 -20.21
N ARG A 187 4.76 -12.70 -19.63
CA ARG A 187 3.64 -13.18 -18.79
C ARG A 187 2.50 -13.80 -19.60
N GLU A 188 2.40 -13.49 -20.89
CA GLU A 188 1.39 -14.03 -21.81
C GLU A 188 1.83 -15.32 -22.53
N ALA A 189 3.11 -15.69 -22.45
CA ALA A 189 3.71 -16.82 -23.15
C ALA A 189 3.60 -18.15 -22.38
#